data_AF-A0A4Q2U1P6-F1
#
_entry.id   AF-A0A4Q2U1P6-F1
#
_cell.length_a   1.000
_cell.length_b   1.000
_cell.length_c   1.000
_cell.angle_alpha   90.00
_cell.angle_beta   90.00
_cell.angle_gamma   90.00
#
_symmetry.space_group_name_H-M   'P 1'
#
loop_
_entity.id
_entity.type
_entity.pdbx_description
1 polymer ?
#
loop_
_entity_poly.entity_id
_entity_poly.type
_entity_poly.pdbx_seq_one_letter_code
_entity_poly.pdbx_strand_id
1 'polypeptide(L)' 'MAKTKKLAKFTITEAGEDFKLHIEDEAGHVLELVATRDQVDVIDDALEELLEKGGSADQVEG' A
#
# COMPACT_ATOMS: atom_id res chain seq x y z
N MET A 1 22.23 2.01 5.46
CA MET A 1 21.12 1.33 4.75
C MET A 1 20.05 1.03 5.79
N ALA A 2 18.85 1.62 5.69
CA ALA A 2 17.76 1.26 6.57
C ALA A 2 17.44 -0.22 6.36
N LYS A 3 17.31 -0.99 7.43
CA LYS A 3 16.92 -2.40 7.35
C LYS A 3 15.52 -2.44 6.76
N THR A 4 15.36 -3.05 5.57
CA THR A 4 14.05 -3.23 4.94
C THR A 4 13.16 -4.01 5.91
N LYS A 5 12.01 -3.42 6.24
CA LYS A 5 11.03 -4.04 7.13
C LYS A 5 10.01 -4.80 6.28
N LYS A 6 9.65 -6.00 6.70
CA LYS A 6 8.58 -6.76 6.06
C LYS A 6 7.24 -6.22 6.52
N LEU A 7 6.38 -5.97 5.55
CA LEU A 7 5.01 -5.52 5.75
C LEU A 7 4.18 -6.69 6.29
N ALA A 8 3.53 -6.50 7.43
CA ALA A 8 2.58 -7.44 8.01
C ALA A 8 1.14 -7.08 7.66
N LYS A 9 0.79 -5.78 7.75
CA LYS A 9 -0.56 -5.30 7.46
C LYS A 9 -0.52 -3.95 6.77
N PHE A 10 -1.34 -3.81 5.74
CA PHE A 10 -1.65 -2.55 5.09
C PHE A 10 -3.17 -2.40 5.02
N THR A 11 -3.70 -1.24 5.42
CA THR A 11 -5.13 -0.98 5.38
C THR A 11 -5.38 0.49 5.10
N ILE A 12 -6.34 0.78 4.23
CA ILE A 12 -6.85 2.14 3.99
C ILE A 12 -8.29 2.15 4.47
N THR A 13 -8.65 3.12 5.31
CA THR A 13 -10.00 3.26 5.86
C THR A 13 -10.48 4.69 5.72
N GLU A 14 -11.75 4.89 5.42
CA GLU A 14 -12.39 6.21 5.40
C GLU A 14 -12.37 6.83 6.80
N ALA A 15 -12.06 8.12 6.88
CA ALA A 15 -11.96 8.89 8.11
C ALA A 15 -12.56 10.30 7.92
N GLY A 16 -13.89 10.36 7.72
CA GLY A 16 -14.59 11.61 7.44
C GLY A 16 -14.41 12.02 5.97
N GLU A 17 -13.79 13.17 5.73
CA GLU A 17 -13.47 13.66 4.38
C GLU A 17 -12.10 13.14 3.86
N ASP A 18 -11.30 12.57 4.75
CA ASP A 18 -9.97 12.02 4.48
C ASP A 18 -9.95 10.49 4.65
N PHE A 19 -8.78 9.90 4.44
CA PHE A 19 -8.49 8.48 4.59
C PHE A 19 -7.36 8.27 5.59
N LYS A 20 -7.47 7.22 6.39
CA LYS A 20 -6.41 6.76 7.28
C LYS A 20 -5.73 5.55 6.67
N LEU A 21 -4.41 5.65 6.48
CA LEU A 21 -3.55 4.55 6.08
C LEU A 21 -2.87 3.97 7.31
N HIS A 22 -2.98 2.66 7.46
CA HIS A 22 -2.37 1.90 8.53
C HIS A 22 -1.36 0.92 7.94
N ILE A 23 -0.10 1.06 8.35
CA ILE A 23 1.02 0.23 7.89
C ILE A 23 1.68 -0.39 9.11
N GLU A 24 1.62 -1.72 9.23
CA GLU A 24 2.23 -2.47 10.32
C GLU A 24 3.32 -3.39 9.76
N ASP A 25 4.48 -3.43 10.41
CA ASP A 25 5.54 -4.39 10.11
C ASP A 25 5.45 -5.67 10.96
N GLU A 26 6.16 -6.74 10.57
CA GLU A 26 6.14 -8.02 11.32
C GLU A 26 6.69 -7.94 12.75
N ALA A 27 7.36 -6.84 13.11
CA ALA A 27 7.80 -6.59 14.47
C ALA A 27 6.75 -5.78 15.28
N GLY A 28 5.59 -5.49 14.69
CA GLY A 28 4.47 -4.78 15.31
C GLY A 28 4.64 -3.26 15.34
N HIS A 29 5.61 -2.68 14.61
CA HIS A 29 5.66 -1.22 14.52
C HIS A 29 4.60 -0.72 13.54
N VAL A 30 3.82 0.25 13.99
CA VAL A 30 2.74 0.85 13.23
C VAL A 30 3.13 2.25 12.77
N LEU A 31 2.88 2.54 11.49
CA LEU A 31 2.85 3.88 10.93
C LEU A 31 1.40 4.20 10.53
N GLU A 32 0.85 5.27 11.10
CA GLU A 32 -0.48 5.77 10.75
C GLU A 32 -0.34 7.11 10.02
N LEU A 33 -0.95 7.20 8.85
CA LEU A 33 -0.95 8.40 8.02
C LEU A 33 -2.40 8.82 7.72
N VAL A 34 -2.60 10.11 7.50
CA VAL A 34 -3.85 10.66 6.97
C VAL A 34 -3.56 11.18 5.57
N ALA A 35 -4.43 10.85 4.63
CA ALA A 35 -4.32 11.25 3.23
C ALA A 35 -5.68 11.75 2.72
N THR A 36 -5.66 12.72 1.83
CA THR A 36 -6.87 13.14 1.13
C THR A 36 -7.28 12.12 0.07
N ARG A 37 -8.49 12.26 -0.47
CA ARG A 37 -8.96 11.43 -1.58
C ARG A 37 -8.02 11.44 -2.78
N ASP A 38 -7.65 12.63 -3.28
CA ASP A 38 -6.70 12.77 -4.40
C ASP A 38 -5.37 12.08 -4.13
N GLN A 39 -4.89 12.09 -2.88
CA GLN A 39 -3.64 11.40 -2.54
C GLN A 39 -3.80 9.88 -2.55
N VAL A 40 -4.96 9.36 -2.15
CA VAL A 40 -5.26 7.93 -2.26
C VAL A 40 -5.37 7.50 -3.73
N ASP A 41 -6.00 8.31 -4.58
CA ASP A 41 -6.06 8.06 -6.04
C ASP A 41 -4.64 7.97 -6.63
N VAL A 42 -3.74 8.90 -6.29
CA VAL A 42 -2.33 8.86 -6.73
C VAL A 42 -1.60 7.62 -6.24
N ILE A 43 -1.91 7.14 -5.02
CA ILE A 43 -1.32 5.90 -4.48
C ILE A 43 -1.83 4.69 -5.26
N ASP A 44 -3.12 4.65 -5.60
CA ASP A 44 -3.74 3.57 -6.39
C ASP A 44 -3.10 3.48 -7.78
N ASP A 45 -3.02 4.60 -8.50
CA ASP A 45 -2.38 4.69 -9.83
C ASP A 45 -0.93 4.19 -9.79
N ALA A 46 -0.16 4.60 -8.78
CA ALA A 46 1.24 4.19 -8.64
C ALA A 46 1.39 2.69 -8.34
N LEU A 47 0.45 2.10 -7.58
CA LEU A 47 0.43 0.67 -7.30
C LEU A 47 0.04 -0.12 -8.55
N GLU A 48 -0.98 0.33 -9.30
CA GLU A 48 -1.37 -0.28 -10.56
C GLU A 48 -0.19 -0.29 -11.54
N GLU A 49 0.45 0.86 -11.76
CA GLU A 49 1.59 0.97 -12.68
C GLU A 49 2.75 0.03 -12.28
N LEU A 50 3.03 -0.10 -10.98
CA LEU A 50 4.07 -0.98 -10.47
C LEU A 50 3.73 -2.46 -10.71
N LEU A 51 2.48 -2.85 -10.47
CA LEU A 51 2.01 -4.22 -10.61
C LEU A 51 1.91 -4.62 -12.09
N GLU A 52 1.44 -3.73 -12.95
CA GLU A 52 1.42 -3.92 -14.41
C GLU A 52 2.84 -4.08 -14.97
N LYS A 53 3.82 -3.29 -14.50
CA LYS A 53 5.24 -3.46 -14.87
C LYS A 53 5.83 -4.79 -14.39
N GLY A 54 5.26 -5.39 -13.35
CA GLY A 54 5.60 -6.74 -12.87
C GLY A 54 4.92 -7.88 -13.64
N GLY A 55 3.90 -7.56 -14.47
CA GLY A 55 3.02 -8.49 -15.18
C GLY A 55 3.60 -9.22 -16.40
N SER A 56 4.90 -9.52 -16.41
CA SER A 56 5.48 -10.56 -17.29
C SER A 56 5.80 -11.86 -16.54
N ALA A 57 5.40 -11.98 -15.26
CA ALA A 57 5.57 -13.19 -14.48
C ALA A 57 4.23 -13.88 -14.23
N ASP A 58 4.04 -15.01 -14.92
CA ASP A 58 3.14 -16.12 -14.60
C ASP A 58 1.69 -16.07 -15.14
N GLN A 59 1.58 -16.35 -16.44
CA GLN A 59 0.41 -17.03 -17.01
C GLN A 59 0.30 -18.42 -16.36
N VAL A 60 -0.52 -18.57 -15.31
CA VAL A 60 -0.98 -19.89 -14.88
C VAL A 60 -2.16 -20.31 -15.74
N GLU A 61 -1.88 -21.05 -16.82
CA GLU A 61 -2.88 -21.93 -17.40
C GLU A 61 -3.27 -22.99 -16.36
N GLY A 62 -4.57 -23.08 -16.08
CA GLY A 62 -5.22 -24.18 -15.37
C GLY A 62 -6.52 -24.53 -16.06
#